data_AF-A0A933PFC3-F1
#
_entry.id   AF-A0A933PFC3-F1
#
_cell.length_a   1.000
_cell.length_b   1.000
_cell.length_c   1.000
_cell.angle_alpha   90.00
_cell.angle_beta   90.00
_cell.angle_gamma   90.00
#
_symmetry.space_group_name_H-M   'P 1'
#
loop_
_entity.id
_entity.type
_entity.pdbx_description
1 polymer ?
#
loop_
_entity_poly.entity_id
_entity_poly.type
_entity_poly.pdbx_seq_one_letter_code
_entity_poly.pdbx_strand_id
1 'polypeptide(L)'
;MSALAAAALAQVPLEPDRDQARQWAVEELAKREYAEQRPGALSQLLDWILEQLDKLSGLGGPGQGTGTAFALVVGVVVALVAVAGLVTGRVVRRARQADPAPVFDGTSGTARTHRGAADEAAARGDWRTAVVERFRAVVRELEERAVLVPQPGRTADEAAAEAARWLPALDVPLRSAARLFDDVRYGDRPADAAGDAALRALDEQVVAARTVAPQAEATLSPAVPS
;
A
#
# COMPACT_ATOMS: atom_id res chain seq x y z
N MET A 1 24.45 56.89 43.12
CA MET A 1 23.87 56.39 44.38
C MET A 1 23.94 54.87 44.38
N SER A 2 24.76 54.33 45.29
CA SER A 2 24.73 52.99 45.93
C SER A 2 24.61 51.74 45.03
N ALA A 3 25.67 50.95 44.84
CA ALA A 3 26.25 49.91 45.74
C ALA A 3 25.48 48.57 45.66
N LEU A 4 26.00 47.54 44.97
CA LEU A 4 26.99 46.52 45.39
C LEU A 4 26.46 45.48 46.37
N ALA A 5 26.38 44.22 45.91
CA ALA A 5 26.74 42.97 46.61
C ALA A 5 26.42 41.79 45.67
N ALA A 6 27.42 41.16 45.03
CA ALA A 6 28.19 40.01 45.54
C ALA A 6 27.42 38.68 45.43
N ALA A 7 27.96 37.55 45.00
CA ALA A 7 29.22 37.17 44.35
C ALA A 7 29.04 35.70 43.88
N ALA A 8 29.72 35.36 42.80
CA ALA A 8 30.36 34.06 42.50
C ALA A 8 29.67 32.73 42.93
N LEU A 9 29.10 32.04 41.94
CA LEU A 9 29.34 30.61 41.70
C LEU A 9 29.61 30.45 40.20
N ALA A 10 30.87 30.22 39.83
CA ALA A 10 31.32 28.93 39.28
C ALA A 10 30.73 28.67 37.88
N GLN A 11 31.48 28.98 36.82
CA GLN A 11 32.26 27.96 36.08
C GLN A 11 31.38 26.78 35.68
N VAL A 12 31.07 26.65 34.39
CA VAL A 12 31.10 25.41 33.58
C VAL A 12 30.58 25.76 32.16
N PRO A 13 31.47 25.98 31.17
CA PRO A 13 31.13 25.82 29.77
C PRO A 13 31.14 24.32 29.45
N LEU A 14 30.01 23.76 29.03
CA LEU A 14 29.97 22.42 28.47
C LEU A 14 29.24 22.46 27.13
N GLU A 15 30.03 22.39 26.06
CA GLU A 15 29.67 21.59 24.90
C GLU A 15 28.95 20.30 25.35
N PRO A 16 27.81 19.91 24.75
CA PRO A 16 27.32 18.56 24.94
C PRO A 16 28.37 17.57 24.42
N ASP A 17 28.85 16.81 25.39
CA ASP A 17 29.87 15.77 25.40
C ASP A 17 29.83 14.83 24.18
N ARG A 18 30.96 14.75 23.47
CA ARG A 18 31.14 13.91 22.26
C ARG A 18 31.27 12.42 22.56
N ASP A 19 31.27 12.00 23.83
CA ASP A 19 31.37 10.58 24.20
C ASP A 19 30.02 9.89 24.47
N GLN A 20 28.91 10.65 24.57
CA GLN A 20 27.56 10.08 24.75
C GLN A 20 26.94 9.53 23.46
N ALA A 21 27.39 10.01 22.29
CA ALA A 21 26.92 9.50 20.99
C ALA A 21 27.52 8.13 20.62
N ARG A 22 28.68 7.75 21.19
CA ARG A 22 29.33 6.45 20.90
C ARG A 22 28.67 5.29 21.63
N GLN A 23 28.16 5.50 22.84
CA GLN A 23 27.49 4.44 23.59
C GLN A 23 26.11 4.12 22.99
N TRP A 24 25.36 5.15 22.55
CA TRP A 24 24.09 4.96 21.83
C TRP A 24 24.27 4.29 20.46
N ALA A 25 25.40 4.49 19.78
CA ALA A 25 25.68 3.81 18.52
C ALA A 25 26.01 2.32 18.69
N VAL A 26 26.68 1.94 19.78
CA VAL A 26 27.00 0.53 20.09
C VAL A 26 25.75 -0.23 20.57
N GLU A 27 24.87 0.44 21.32
CA GLU A 27 23.61 -0.13 21.78
C GLU A 27 22.59 -0.35 20.64
N GLU A 28 22.66 0.48 19.59
CA GLU A 28 21.80 0.37 18.40
C GLU A 28 22.29 -0.70 17.40
N LEU A 29 23.61 -0.91 17.28
CA LEU A 29 24.19 -1.97 16.44
C LEU A 29 23.94 -3.37 17.05
N ALA A 30 23.97 -3.50 18.37
CA ALA A 30 23.63 -4.75 19.07
C ALA A 30 22.15 -5.15 18.90
N LYS A 31 21.24 -4.19 18.67
CA LYS A 31 19.82 -4.49 18.36
C LYS A 31 19.60 -4.98 16.93
N ARG A 32 20.47 -4.62 15.98
CA ARG A 32 20.37 -5.10 14.58
C ARG A 32 20.94 -6.51 14.40
N GLU A 33 21.96 -6.90 15.15
CA GLU A 33 22.54 -8.26 15.05
C GLU A 33 21.63 -9.33 15.67
N TYR A 34 20.70 -8.96 16.56
CA TYR A 34 19.63 -9.84 17.03
C TYR A 34 18.32 -9.76 16.21
N ALA A 35 18.24 -8.90 15.20
CA ALA A 35 17.06 -8.80 14.33
C ALA A 35 17.00 -9.92 13.26
N GLU A 36 17.98 -10.83 13.22
CA GLU A 36 18.02 -11.98 12.30
C GLU A 36 17.50 -13.30 12.89
N GLN A 37 17.00 -13.33 14.13
CA GLN A 37 16.46 -14.56 14.74
C GLN A 37 14.93 -14.57 14.88
N ARG A 38 14.20 -13.88 14.00
CA ARG A 38 12.83 -14.35 13.73
C ARG A 38 12.97 -15.51 12.76
N PRO A 39 12.58 -16.75 13.12
CA PRO A 39 12.43 -17.79 12.14
C PRO A 39 11.45 -17.25 11.09
N GLY A 40 11.99 -16.86 9.93
CA GLY A 40 11.23 -16.32 8.83
C GLY A 40 10.12 -17.31 8.51
N ALA A 41 8.96 -16.83 8.08
CA ALA A 41 7.86 -17.71 7.69
C ALA A 41 8.31 -18.87 6.77
N LEU A 42 9.38 -18.64 6.00
CA LEU A 42 10.08 -19.65 5.22
C LEU A 42 10.75 -20.75 6.06
N SER A 43 11.48 -20.42 7.14
CA SER A 43 12.09 -21.42 8.05
C SER A 43 11.05 -22.23 8.81
N GLN A 44 9.96 -21.61 9.28
CA GLN A 44 8.86 -22.34 9.93
C GLN A 44 8.15 -23.27 8.94
N LEU A 45 8.02 -22.84 7.67
CA LEU A 45 7.48 -23.68 6.60
C LEU A 45 8.43 -24.83 6.26
N LEU A 46 9.75 -24.57 6.19
CA LEU A 46 10.76 -25.59 5.89
C LEU A 46 10.88 -26.61 7.01
N ASP A 47 10.91 -26.19 8.28
CA ASP A 47 10.93 -27.08 9.43
C ASP A 47 9.67 -27.93 9.46
N TRP A 48 8.50 -27.34 9.22
CA TRP A 48 7.25 -28.08 9.11
C TRP A 48 7.30 -29.11 7.96
N ILE A 49 7.81 -28.75 6.78
CA ILE A 49 7.95 -29.67 5.63
C ILE A 49 8.88 -30.84 5.96
N LEU A 50 10.05 -30.57 6.57
CA LEU A 50 11.02 -31.59 6.94
C LEU A 50 10.47 -32.55 7.99
N GLU A 51 9.76 -32.02 8.99
CA GLU A 51 9.13 -32.84 10.03
C GLU A 51 8.01 -33.75 9.47
N GLN A 52 7.29 -33.31 8.42
CA GLN A 52 6.33 -34.17 7.73
C GLN A 52 7.01 -35.27 6.91
N LEU A 53 8.15 -34.98 6.27
CA LEU A 53 8.91 -35.95 5.48
C LEU A 53 9.49 -37.07 6.35
N ASP A 54 9.99 -36.73 7.54
CA ASP A 54 10.49 -37.71 8.51
C ASP A 54 9.37 -38.61 9.04
N LYS A 55 8.19 -38.04 9.32
CA LYS A 55 6.99 -38.81 9.69
C LYS A 55 6.57 -39.77 8.57
N LEU A 56 6.62 -39.34 7.32
CA LEU A 56 6.32 -40.21 6.16
C LEU A 56 7.32 -41.37 6.02
N SER A 57 8.60 -41.07 6.23
CA SER A 57 9.70 -42.04 6.09
C SER A 57 9.67 -43.09 7.20
N GLY A 58 9.26 -42.72 8.41
CA GLY A 58 9.08 -43.63 9.55
C GLY A 58 7.88 -44.59 9.43
N LEU A 59 6.93 -44.31 8.53
CA LEU A 59 5.74 -45.14 8.28
C LEU A 59 5.92 -46.11 7.08
N GLY A 60 7.03 -46.01 6.35
CA GLY A 60 7.37 -46.87 5.21
C GLY A 60 8.12 -48.15 5.59
N GLY A 61 7.59 -48.96 6.50
CA GLY A 61 8.06 -50.34 6.71
C GLY A 61 7.46 -51.28 5.65
N PRO A 62 8.23 -52.24 5.09
CA PRO A 62 7.76 -53.06 3.98
C PRO A 62 6.63 -54.00 4.43
N GLY A 63 5.43 -53.74 3.92
CA GLY A 63 4.31 -54.70 3.90
C GLY A 63 3.23 -54.48 4.95
N GLN A 64 2.16 -53.76 4.57
CA GLN A 64 0.74 -54.13 4.76
C GLN A 64 -0.16 -52.92 4.43
N GLY A 65 -1.34 -53.19 3.86
CA GLY A 65 -2.27 -52.26 3.19
C GLY A 65 -2.92 -51.15 4.01
N THR A 66 -2.25 -50.64 5.04
CA THR A 66 -2.71 -49.54 5.92
C THR A 66 -2.29 -48.16 5.41
N GLY A 67 -1.39 -48.08 4.42
CA GLY A 67 -0.79 -46.83 3.96
C GLY A 67 -1.74 -45.90 3.19
N THR A 68 -2.75 -46.43 2.51
CA THR A 68 -3.68 -45.62 1.68
C THR A 68 -4.67 -44.82 2.51
N ALA A 69 -5.27 -45.44 3.54
CA ALA A 69 -6.19 -44.74 4.45
C ALA A 69 -5.46 -43.67 5.27
N PHE A 70 -4.23 -43.94 5.70
CA PHE A 70 -3.41 -42.98 6.42
C PHE A 70 -2.97 -41.81 5.53
N ALA A 71 -2.53 -42.08 4.29
CA ALA A 71 -2.17 -41.05 3.32
C ALA A 71 -3.35 -40.11 3.00
N LEU A 72 -4.57 -40.63 2.93
CA LEU A 72 -5.78 -39.83 2.73
C LEU A 72 -6.05 -38.89 3.91
N VAL A 73 -5.95 -39.38 5.15
CA VAL A 73 -6.12 -38.54 6.35
C VAL A 73 -5.08 -37.43 6.39
N VAL A 74 -3.81 -37.75 6.11
CA VAL A 74 -2.73 -36.76 6.04
C VAL A 74 -2.99 -35.74 4.93
N GLY A 75 -3.42 -36.17 3.74
CA GLY A 75 -3.77 -35.27 2.64
C GLY A 75 -4.89 -34.29 3.00
N VAL A 76 -5.92 -34.75 3.72
CA VAL A 76 -7.01 -33.89 4.21
C VAL A 76 -6.51 -32.87 5.24
N VAL A 77 -5.65 -33.28 6.16
CA VAL A 77 -5.06 -32.36 7.16
C VAL A 77 -4.19 -31.30 6.49
N VAL A 78 -3.36 -31.69 5.52
CA VAL A 78 -2.54 -30.74 4.73
C VAL A 78 -3.41 -29.77 3.95
N ALA A 79 -4.49 -30.25 3.32
CA ALA A 79 -5.44 -29.40 2.62
C ALA A 79 -6.12 -28.40 3.57
N LEU A 80 -6.53 -28.83 4.77
CA LEU A 80 -7.13 -27.96 5.78
C LEU A 80 -6.15 -26.91 6.30
N VAL A 81 -4.89 -27.28 6.55
CA VAL A 81 -3.84 -26.35 6.97
C VAL A 81 -3.51 -25.36 5.87
N ALA A 82 -3.44 -25.81 4.61
CA ALA A 82 -3.24 -24.93 3.46
C ALA A 82 -4.40 -23.93 3.31
N VAL A 83 -5.65 -24.39 3.41
CA VAL A 83 -6.84 -23.53 3.37
C VAL A 83 -6.84 -22.56 4.55
N ALA A 84 -6.56 -23.02 5.77
CA ALA A 84 -6.47 -22.16 6.94
C ALA A 84 -5.35 -21.12 6.80
N GLY A 85 -4.18 -21.49 6.28
CA GLY A 85 -3.08 -20.57 5.98
C GLY A 85 -3.45 -19.53 4.92
N LEU A 86 -4.15 -19.93 3.85
CA LEU A 86 -4.66 -19.01 2.83
C LEU A 86 -5.74 -18.06 3.37
N VAL A 87 -6.60 -18.53 4.27
CA VAL A 87 -7.66 -17.71 4.90
C VAL A 87 -7.07 -16.76 5.93
N THR A 88 -6.15 -17.22 6.78
CA THR A 88 -5.53 -16.42 7.84
C THR A 88 -4.53 -15.41 7.26
N GLY A 89 -3.78 -15.80 6.22
CA GLY A 89 -2.93 -14.90 5.45
C GLY A 89 -3.71 -13.77 4.78
N ARG A 90 -4.97 -14.01 4.37
CA ARG A 90 -5.88 -12.97 3.87
C ARG A 90 -6.34 -11.98 4.95
N VAL A 91 -6.51 -12.41 6.20
CA VAL A 91 -6.93 -11.54 7.31
C VAL A 91 -5.79 -10.64 7.77
N VAL A 92 -4.57 -11.17 7.89
CA VAL A 92 -3.37 -10.38 8.24
C VAL A 92 -2.98 -9.40 7.12
N ARG A 93 -3.18 -9.77 5.85
CA ARG A 93 -3.04 -8.83 4.71
C ARG A 93 -4.08 -7.71 4.77
N ARG A 94 -5.33 -8.00 5.14
CA ARG A 94 -6.39 -6.98 5.36
C ARG A 94 -6.07 -5.96 6.45
N ALA A 95 -5.39 -6.38 7.52
CA ALA A 95 -4.98 -5.47 8.59
C ALA A 95 -3.79 -4.58 8.18
N ARG A 96 -2.94 -5.02 7.23
CA ARG A 96 -1.86 -4.21 6.66
C ARG A 96 -2.30 -3.31 5.49
N GLN A 97 -3.54 -3.49 4.99
CA GLN A 97 -4.18 -2.67 3.94
C GLN A 97 -4.74 -1.34 4.46
N ALA A 98 -4.50 -0.99 5.73
CA ALA A 98 -5.08 0.19 6.37
C ALA A 98 -4.39 1.52 6.00
N ASP A 99 -3.20 1.50 5.40
CA ASP A 99 -2.52 2.72 4.92
C ASP A 99 -2.68 2.86 3.39
N PRO A 100 -3.47 3.83 2.91
CA PRO A 100 -3.63 4.09 1.49
C PRO A 100 -2.35 4.68 0.90
N ALA A 101 -2.00 4.23 -0.30
CA ALA A 101 -0.73 4.55 -0.91
C ALA A 101 -0.80 5.75 -1.86
N PRO A 102 0.31 6.48 -2.04
CA PRO A 102 0.35 7.60 -2.96
C PRO A 102 0.21 7.15 -4.42
N VAL A 103 -0.53 7.93 -5.21
CA VAL A 103 -0.66 7.74 -6.67
C VAL A 103 0.71 7.91 -7.35
N PHE A 104 1.48 8.88 -6.85
CA PHE A 104 2.81 9.23 -7.37
C PHE A 104 3.87 9.11 -6.28
N ASP A 105 4.93 8.35 -6.57
CA ASP A 105 6.09 8.19 -5.67
C ASP A 105 7.18 9.26 -5.95
N GLY A 106 6.76 10.49 -6.28
CA GLY A 106 7.67 11.59 -6.65
C GLY A 106 8.02 11.66 -8.15
N THR A 107 7.32 10.91 -9.01
CA THR A 107 7.55 10.93 -10.46
C THR A 107 6.84 12.11 -11.14
N SER A 108 7.62 12.88 -11.91
CA SER A 108 7.15 13.93 -12.81
C SER A 108 6.74 13.34 -14.16
N GLY A 109 5.58 13.71 -14.70
CA GLY A 109 5.14 13.21 -16.01
C GLY A 109 3.80 13.82 -16.41
N THR A 110 3.55 13.94 -17.72
CA THR A 110 2.26 14.42 -18.25
C THR A 110 1.27 13.27 -18.36
N ALA A 111 -0.02 13.58 -18.49
CA ALA A 111 -1.05 12.56 -18.71
C ALA A 111 -0.74 11.72 -19.96
N ARG A 112 -0.24 12.37 -21.02
CA ARG A 112 0.22 11.70 -22.25
C ARG A 112 1.38 10.74 -22.02
N THR A 113 2.35 11.12 -21.18
CA THR A 113 3.49 10.25 -20.83
C THR A 113 3.01 8.97 -20.16
N HIS A 114 2.11 9.09 -19.18
CA HIS A 114 1.55 7.95 -18.47
C HIS A 114 0.67 7.06 -19.39
N ARG A 115 -0.10 7.65 -20.32
CA ARG A 115 -0.84 6.88 -21.35
C ARG A 115 0.11 6.04 -22.22
N GLY A 116 1.21 6.63 -22.67
CA GLY A 116 2.22 5.92 -23.46
C GLY A 116 2.84 4.75 -22.70
N ALA A 117 3.26 4.98 -21.45
CA ALA A 117 3.81 3.93 -20.60
C ALA A 117 2.80 2.79 -20.36
N ALA A 118 1.52 3.12 -20.15
CA ALA A 118 0.46 2.13 -20.00
C ALA A 118 0.24 1.31 -21.27
N ASP A 119 0.25 1.94 -22.44
CA ASP A 119 0.10 1.27 -23.74
C ASP A 119 1.24 0.32 -24.06
N GLU A 120 2.48 0.75 -23.80
CA GLU A 120 3.66 -0.08 -23.96
C GLU A 120 3.64 -1.29 -23.01
N ALA A 121 3.18 -1.12 -21.78
CA ALA A 121 3.03 -2.21 -20.82
C ALA A 121 1.94 -3.20 -21.26
N ALA A 122 0.77 -2.72 -21.66
CA ALA A 122 -0.33 -3.53 -22.19
C ALA A 122 0.10 -4.35 -23.42
N ALA A 123 0.86 -3.74 -24.34
CA ALA A 123 1.37 -4.42 -25.53
C ALA A 123 2.31 -5.60 -25.21
N ARG A 124 2.99 -5.57 -24.06
CA ARG A 124 3.84 -6.66 -23.56
C ARG A 124 3.11 -7.64 -22.63
N GLY A 125 1.80 -7.44 -22.40
CA GLY A 125 1.01 -8.22 -21.44
C GLY A 125 1.31 -7.90 -19.97
N ASP A 126 2.06 -6.83 -19.68
CA ASP A 126 2.27 -6.35 -18.31
C ASP A 126 1.08 -5.51 -17.85
N TRP A 127 -0.02 -6.19 -17.55
CA TRP A 127 -1.27 -5.56 -17.16
C TRP A 127 -1.18 -4.80 -15.83
N ARG A 128 -0.28 -5.22 -14.93
CA ARG A 128 -0.07 -4.53 -13.64
C ARG A 128 0.45 -3.13 -13.88
N THR A 129 1.51 -3.00 -14.68
CA THR A 129 2.06 -1.69 -15.03
C THR A 129 1.09 -0.89 -15.88
N ALA A 130 0.37 -1.53 -16.82
CA ALA A 130 -0.63 -0.87 -17.65
C ALA A 130 -1.72 -0.18 -16.81
N VAL A 131 -2.34 -0.91 -15.87
CA VAL A 131 -3.38 -0.38 -14.97
C VAL A 131 -2.83 0.75 -14.09
N VAL A 132 -1.66 0.57 -13.49
CA VAL A 132 -1.03 1.58 -12.62
C VAL A 132 -0.76 2.87 -13.38
N GLU A 133 -0.14 2.78 -14.56
CA GLU A 133 0.19 3.95 -15.38
C GLU A 133 -1.07 4.58 -15.99
N ARG A 134 -2.09 3.80 -16.34
CA ARG A 134 -3.37 4.33 -16.83
C ARG A 134 -4.08 5.16 -15.77
N PHE A 135 -4.11 4.69 -14.52
CA PHE A 135 -4.69 5.46 -13.42
C PHE A 135 -3.89 6.73 -13.14
N ARG A 136 -2.55 6.67 -13.17
CA ARG A 136 -1.69 7.85 -13.07
C ARG A 136 -1.97 8.86 -14.19
N ALA A 137 -2.27 8.40 -15.40
CA ALA A 137 -2.69 9.27 -16.50
C ALA A 137 -4.01 9.98 -16.20
N VAL A 138 -5.00 9.27 -15.66
CA VAL A 138 -6.30 9.86 -15.27
C VAL A 138 -6.11 10.95 -14.22
N VAL A 139 -5.36 10.67 -13.15
CA VAL A 139 -5.11 11.66 -12.09
C VAL A 139 -4.34 12.86 -12.64
N ARG A 140 -3.33 12.62 -13.49
CA ARG A 140 -2.58 13.72 -14.11
C ARG A 140 -3.43 14.55 -15.07
N GLU A 141 -4.34 13.94 -15.83
CA GLU A 141 -5.28 14.66 -16.71
C GLU A 141 -6.19 15.58 -15.89
N LEU A 142 -6.69 15.10 -14.74
CA LEU A 142 -7.49 15.91 -13.82
C LEU A 142 -6.69 17.09 -13.24
N GLU A 143 -5.41 16.89 -12.94
CA GLU A 143 -4.50 17.96 -12.48
C GLU A 143 -4.17 18.97 -13.59
N GLU A 144 -3.83 18.50 -14.80
CA GLU A 144 -3.53 19.36 -15.96
C GLU A 144 -4.72 20.25 -16.33
N ARG A 145 -5.94 19.75 -16.11
CA ARG A 145 -7.20 20.48 -16.33
C ARG A 145 -7.64 21.32 -15.13
N ALA A 146 -6.82 21.41 -14.08
CA ALA A 146 -7.11 22.12 -12.84
C ALA A 146 -8.41 21.67 -12.12
N VAL A 147 -8.85 20.43 -12.37
CA VAL A 147 -9.93 19.78 -11.59
C VAL A 147 -9.39 19.35 -10.23
N LEU A 148 -8.13 18.93 -10.21
CA LEU A 148 -7.37 18.55 -9.03
C LEU A 148 -6.21 19.52 -8.83
N VAL A 149 -5.92 19.88 -7.58
CA VAL A 149 -4.67 20.56 -7.25
C VAL A 149 -3.58 19.51 -7.04
N PRO A 150 -2.40 19.61 -7.70
CA PRO A 150 -1.31 18.66 -7.48
C PRO A 150 -0.84 18.65 -6.02
N GLN A 151 -0.76 17.46 -5.42
CA GLN A 151 -0.35 17.29 -4.02
C GLN A 151 0.59 16.08 -3.90
N PRO A 152 1.82 16.26 -3.36
CA PRO A 152 2.69 15.14 -3.05
C PRO A 152 2.04 14.19 -2.05
N GLY A 153 2.20 12.89 -2.25
CA GLY A 153 1.67 11.89 -1.34
C GLY A 153 0.16 11.63 -1.46
N ARG A 154 -0.57 12.33 -2.34
CA ARG A 154 -2.00 12.11 -2.55
C ARG A 154 -2.29 10.66 -2.92
N THR A 155 -3.25 10.06 -2.24
CA THR A 155 -3.68 8.67 -2.46
C THR A 155 -4.74 8.55 -3.56
N ALA A 156 -4.96 7.33 -4.05
CA ALA A 156 -5.91 7.08 -5.13
C ALA A 156 -7.35 7.42 -4.74
N ASP A 157 -7.75 7.05 -3.52
CA ASP A 157 -9.08 7.34 -2.98
C ASP A 157 -9.29 8.84 -2.77
N GLU A 158 -8.29 9.57 -2.28
CA GLU A 158 -8.35 11.03 -2.13
C GLU A 158 -8.52 11.72 -3.49
N ALA A 159 -7.75 11.30 -4.50
CA ALA A 159 -7.87 11.83 -5.85
C ALA A 159 -9.26 11.59 -6.44
N ALA A 160 -9.81 10.37 -6.29
CA ALA A 160 -11.14 10.02 -6.77
C ALA A 160 -12.24 10.81 -6.03
N ALA A 161 -12.16 10.90 -4.70
CA ALA A 161 -13.12 11.64 -3.89
C ALA A 161 -13.11 13.14 -4.21
N GLU A 162 -11.93 13.74 -4.38
CA GLU A 162 -11.83 15.15 -4.74
C GLU A 162 -12.37 15.42 -6.14
N ALA A 163 -12.01 14.59 -7.13
CA ALA A 163 -12.46 14.75 -8.51
C ALA A 163 -13.98 14.57 -8.64
N ALA A 164 -14.57 13.65 -7.89
CA ALA A 164 -16.02 13.41 -7.88
C ALA A 164 -16.83 14.65 -7.44
N ARG A 165 -16.25 15.56 -6.64
CA ARG A 165 -16.90 16.83 -6.27
C ARG A 165 -17.13 17.76 -7.47
N TRP A 166 -16.25 17.69 -8.45
CA TRP A 166 -16.30 18.51 -9.67
C TRP A 166 -16.91 17.77 -10.86
N LEU A 167 -16.86 16.43 -10.84
CA LEU A 167 -17.32 15.52 -11.88
C LEU A 167 -18.27 14.46 -11.29
N PRO A 168 -19.45 14.85 -10.74
CA PRO A 168 -20.34 13.94 -10.03
C PRO A 168 -20.87 12.79 -10.89
N ALA A 169 -21.00 13.00 -12.20
CA ALA A 169 -21.38 11.95 -13.15
C ALA A 169 -20.35 10.80 -13.23
N LEU A 170 -19.10 11.06 -12.83
CA LEU A 170 -18.00 10.09 -12.83
C LEU A 170 -17.66 9.58 -11.43
N ASP A 171 -18.46 9.86 -10.41
CA ASP A 171 -18.17 9.45 -9.02
C ASP A 171 -17.99 7.92 -8.88
N VAL A 172 -18.94 7.14 -9.39
CA VAL A 172 -18.87 5.67 -9.36
C VAL A 172 -17.66 5.12 -10.14
N PRO A 173 -17.40 5.53 -11.40
CA PRO A 173 -16.24 5.01 -12.12
C PRO A 173 -14.90 5.50 -11.53
N LEU A 174 -14.79 6.72 -11.02
CA LEU A 174 -13.58 7.22 -10.33
C LEU A 174 -13.25 6.40 -9.08
N ARG A 175 -14.23 6.15 -8.20
CA ARG A 175 -14.02 5.31 -7.01
C ARG A 175 -13.70 3.86 -7.37
N SER A 176 -14.27 3.35 -8.45
CA SER A 176 -13.99 1.98 -8.90
C SER A 176 -12.58 1.86 -9.47
N ALA A 177 -12.10 2.90 -10.15
CA ALA A 177 -10.73 3.00 -10.64
C ALA A 177 -9.70 3.11 -9.52
N ALA A 178 -9.96 3.92 -8.48
CA ALA A 178 -9.08 4.00 -7.31
C ALA A 178 -8.92 2.64 -6.62
N ARG A 179 -10.03 1.94 -6.38
CA ARG A 179 -10.01 0.57 -5.84
C ARG A 179 -9.23 -0.40 -6.73
N LEU A 180 -9.42 -0.34 -8.04
CA LEU A 180 -8.67 -1.18 -8.98
C LEU A 180 -7.17 -0.89 -8.91
N PHE A 181 -6.78 0.38 -8.84
CA PHE A 181 -5.39 0.79 -8.69
C PHE A 181 -4.79 0.22 -7.40
N ASP A 182 -5.44 0.36 -6.26
CA ASP A 182 -4.94 -0.14 -4.97
C ASP A 182 -4.88 -1.68 -4.95
N ASP A 183 -5.93 -2.34 -5.45
CA ASP A 183 -5.99 -3.80 -5.58
C ASP A 183 -4.87 -4.34 -6.47
N VAL A 184 -4.52 -3.63 -7.54
CA VAL A 184 -3.45 -4.02 -8.46
C VAL A 184 -2.08 -3.64 -7.92
N ARG A 185 -1.91 -2.50 -7.24
CA ARG A 185 -0.61 -2.05 -6.78
C ARG A 185 -0.17 -2.72 -5.48
N TYR A 186 -1.09 -3.04 -4.58
CA TYR A 186 -0.80 -3.61 -3.25
C TYR A 186 -1.57 -4.91 -2.95
N GLY A 187 -2.67 -5.17 -3.66
CA GLY A 187 -3.43 -6.39 -3.52
C GLY A 187 -2.88 -7.59 -4.32
N ASP A 188 -3.54 -8.73 -4.12
CA ASP A 188 -3.30 -9.99 -4.86
C ASP A 188 -4.25 -10.13 -6.07
N ARG A 189 -5.01 -9.09 -6.43
CA ARG A 189 -5.92 -9.19 -7.57
C ARG A 189 -5.08 -9.19 -8.86
N PRO A 190 -5.20 -10.21 -9.73
CA PRO A 190 -4.49 -10.19 -11.00
C PRO A 190 -5.00 -9.02 -11.83
N ALA A 191 -4.10 -8.16 -12.29
CA ALA A 191 -4.41 -7.18 -13.32
C ALA A 191 -4.63 -7.92 -14.64
N ASP A 192 -5.64 -7.51 -15.39
CA ASP A 192 -6.00 -8.09 -16.67
C ASP A 192 -6.34 -7.01 -17.71
N ALA A 193 -6.56 -7.45 -18.95
CA ALA A 193 -6.93 -6.56 -20.04
C ALA A 193 -8.25 -5.83 -19.80
N ALA A 194 -9.17 -6.43 -19.03
CA ALA A 194 -10.46 -5.80 -18.70
C ALA A 194 -10.26 -4.61 -17.74
N GLY A 195 -9.35 -4.73 -16.78
CA GLY A 195 -8.97 -3.65 -15.88
C GLY A 195 -8.35 -2.45 -16.62
N ASP A 196 -7.42 -2.69 -17.55
CA ASP A 196 -6.85 -1.61 -18.38
C ASP A 196 -7.92 -0.97 -19.28
N ALA A 197 -8.78 -1.77 -19.92
CA ALA A 197 -9.86 -1.27 -20.76
C ALA A 197 -10.86 -0.39 -19.98
N ALA A 198 -11.21 -0.77 -18.74
CA ALA A 198 -12.07 0.03 -17.87
C ALA A 198 -11.44 1.38 -17.52
N LEU A 199 -10.14 1.41 -17.21
CA LEU A 199 -9.43 2.65 -16.95
C LEU A 199 -9.26 3.51 -18.20
N ARG A 200 -9.06 2.91 -19.38
CA ARG A 200 -9.04 3.64 -20.66
C ARG A 200 -10.38 4.30 -20.94
N ALA A 201 -11.49 3.60 -20.72
CA ALA A 201 -12.83 4.18 -20.84
C ALA A 201 -13.07 5.33 -19.86
N LEU A 202 -12.57 5.22 -18.62
CA LEU A 202 -12.63 6.32 -17.65
C LEU A 202 -11.79 7.52 -18.10
N ASP A 203 -10.56 7.30 -18.59
CA ASP A 203 -9.69 8.36 -19.10
C ASP A 203 -10.37 9.15 -20.22
N GLU A 204 -10.99 8.47 -21.19
CA GLU A 204 -11.77 9.11 -22.25
C GLU A 204 -12.96 9.93 -21.70
N GLN A 205 -13.67 9.40 -20.70
CA GLN A 205 -14.77 10.12 -20.03
C GLN A 205 -14.27 11.36 -19.30
N VAL A 206 -13.13 11.28 -18.61
CA VAL A 206 -12.50 12.42 -17.92
C VAL A 206 -12.08 13.50 -18.92
N VAL A 207 -11.50 13.10 -20.05
CA VAL A 207 -11.14 14.02 -21.15
C VAL A 207 -12.39 14.69 -21.74
N ALA A 208 -13.51 13.97 -21.89
CA ALA A 208 -14.74 14.53 -22.45
C ALA A 208 -15.58 15.35 -21.44
N ALA A 209 -15.42 15.12 -20.15
CA ALA A 209 -16.30 15.69 -19.13
C ALA A 209 -16.13 17.21 -19.00
N ARG A 210 -17.20 17.89 -18.58
CA ARG A 210 -17.15 19.30 -18.17
C ARG A 210 -17.28 19.37 -16.65
N THR A 211 -16.51 20.25 -16.02
CA THR A 211 -16.61 20.46 -14.59
C THR A 211 -17.91 21.19 -14.23
N VAL A 212 -18.49 20.81 -13.10
CA VAL A 212 -19.59 21.54 -12.48
C VAL A 212 -19.02 22.24 -11.24
N ALA A 213 -19.34 23.51 -11.03
CA ALA A 213 -18.98 24.18 -9.79
C ALA A 213 -19.73 23.50 -8.63
N PRO A 214 -19.03 23.08 -7.54
CA PRO A 214 -19.68 22.61 -6.33
C PRO A 214 -20.66 23.68 -5.88
N GLN A 215 -21.93 23.32 -5.73
CA GLN A 215 -22.92 24.25 -5.19
C GLN A 215 -22.48 24.58 -3.76
N ALA A 216 -21.86 25.75 -3.58
CA ALA A 216 -21.67 26.31 -2.25
C ALA A 216 -23.06 26.40 -1.64
N GLU A 217 -23.25 25.76 -0.48
CA GLU A 217 -24.48 25.81 0.28
C GLU A 217 -25.00 27.25 0.29
N ALA A 218 -26.21 27.44 -0.21
CA ALA A 218 -26.94 28.67 -0.12
C ALA A 218 -27.36 28.89 1.35
N THR A 219 -26.38 29.14 2.22
CA THR A 219 -26.55 29.60 3.60
C THR A 219 -26.23 31.10 3.66
N LEU A 220 -26.79 31.87 2.73
CA LEU A 220 -27.09 33.28 2.97
C LEU A 220 -28.52 33.34 3.50
N SER A 221 -28.66 33.02 4.79
CA SER A 221 -29.82 33.48 5.56
C SER A 221 -29.66 34.99 5.74
N PRO A 222 -30.54 35.85 5.18
CA PRO A 222 -30.50 37.26 5.50
C PRO A 222 -31.04 37.43 6.91
N ALA A 223 -30.14 37.62 7.87
CA ALA A 223 -30.50 38.14 9.19
C ALA A 223 -31.08 39.54 8.99
N VAL A 224 -32.40 39.65 9.11
CA VAL A 224 -33.15 40.90 9.16
C VAL A 224 -32.86 41.58 10.51
N PRO A 225 -32.47 42.88 10.55
CA PRO A 225 -32.24 43.59 11.81
C PRO A 225 -33.57 43.90 12.51
N SER A 226 -33.57 43.82 13.84
CA SER A 226 -34.62 44.37 14.72
C SER A 226 -34.22 45.75 15.23
#